data_AF-A0A7J9LYC2-F1
#
_entry.id   AF-A0A7J9LYC2-F1
#
_cell.length_a   1.000
_cell.length_b   1.000
_cell.length_c   1.000
_cell.angle_alpha   90.00
_cell.angle_beta   90.00
_cell.angle_gamma   90.00
#
_symmetry.space_group_name_H-M   'P 1'
#
loop_
_entity.id
_entity.type
_entity.pdbx_description
1 polymer ?
#
loop_
_entity_poly.entity_id
_entity_poly.type
_entity_poly.pdbx_seq_one_letter_code
_entity_poly.pdbx_strand_id
1 'polypeptide(L)'
;MITIHCRANFQPLTNMEKPPLRDYTATNAASAPPLLNTLTPSRRTSSNRAFAAVYTCAIVALFYRHTQTLLSSKTLVSFYVTLTLFVSDLILAFIWASGQAFRMRPVYRKEFPENLEKVVKTSDLPGLDVFICTADPYKEPPISVVNTALSVMAYDYPTEKISVYVSDDGGSAFTLFAFMEAARFAAHWLPFCRKNDIAKRNPDEYFATDYKMSSETEDIKVIPILKLSN
;
A
#
# COMPACT_ATOMS: atom_id res chain seq x y z
N MET A 1 -13.77 2.12 21.75
CA MET A 1 -12.48 1.58 21.30
C MET A 1 -12.28 0.19 21.87
N ILE A 2 -12.33 -0.83 21.01
CA ILE A 2 -12.00 -2.23 21.30
C ILE A 2 -10.74 -2.57 20.51
N THR A 3 -9.73 -3.18 21.13
CA THR A 3 -8.55 -3.67 20.41
C THR A 3 -8.54 -5.20 20.43
N ILE A 4 -8.56 -5.80 19.24
CA ILE A 4 -8.48 -7.25 19.05
C ILE A 4 -7.05 -7.56 18.58
N HIS A 5 -6.35 -8.41 19.33
CA HIS A 5 -5.02 -8.87 18.94
C HIS A 5 -5.13 -10.22 18.23
N CYS A 6 -4.77 -10.24 16.96
CA CYS A 6 -4.75 -11.41 16.10
C CYS A 6 -3.31 -11.90 15.93
N ARG A 7 -2.98 -13.02 16.58
CA ARG A 7 -1.68 -13.69 16.39
C ARG A 7 -1.90 -15.05 15.74
N ALA A 8 -1.24 -15.28 14.61
CA ALA A 8 -1.20 -16.58 13.96
C ALA A 8 -0.24 -17.51 14.72
N ASN A 9 -0.59 -17.88 15.95
CA ASN A 9 0.23 -18.76 16.79
C ASN A 9 0.00 -20.22 16.40
N PHE A 10 0.40 -20.59 15.19
CA PHE A 10 0.43 -21.99 14.75
C PHE A 10 1.77 -22.60 15.14
N GLN A 11 1.75 -23.84 15.63
CA GLN A 11 2.98 -24.63 15.75
C GLN A 11 3.73 -24.57 14.42
N PRO A 12 5.05 -24.35 14.42
CA PRO A 12 5.82 -24.47 13.18
C PRO A 12 5.55 -25.86 12.63
N LEU A 13 5.10 -25.95 11.39
CA LEU A 13 5.14 -27.21 10.63
C LEU A 13 6.62 -27.53 10.43
N THR A 14 7.25 -28.10 11.45
CA THR A 14 8.50 -28.83 11.29
C THR A 14 8.20 -29.95 10.29
N ASN A 15 8.90 -29.93 9.15
CA ASN A 15 8.83 -30.89 8.05
C ASN A 15 7.94 -30.51 6.84
N MET A 16 8.08 -29.29 6.31
CA MET A 16 7.96 -29.14 4.86
C MET A 16 9.35 -28.87 4.28
N GLU A 17 10.00 -29.95 3.86
CA GLU A 17 11.19 -29.91 3.01
C GLU A 17 10.80 -29.20 1.70
N LYS A 18 11.20 -27.93 1.56
CA LYS A 18 11.12 -27.19 0.30
C LYS A 18 11.88 -28.04 -0.74
N PRO A 19 11.31 -28.37 -1.91
CA PRO A 19 12.01 -29.16 -2.92
C PRO A 19 13.34 -28.46 -3.28
N PRO A 20 14.44 -29.21 -3.48
CA PRO A 20 15.74 -28.61 -3.70
C PRO A 20 15.71 -27.77 -4.99
N LEU A 21 15.81 -26.46 -4.81
CA LEU A 21 16.04 -25.53 -5.90
C LEU A 21 17.48 -25.77 -6.39
N ARG A 22 17.59 -26.23 -7.64
CA ARG A 22 18.83 -26.52 -8.37
C ARG A 22 20.03 -25.74 -7.84
N ASP A 23 21.01 -26.47 -7.33
CA ASP A 23 22.37 -25.96 -7.09
C ASP A 23 22.93 -25.40 -8.40
N TYR A 24 22.84 -24.09 -8.56
CA TYR A 24 23.65 -23.39 -9.54
C TYR A 24 25.06 -23.32 -8.94
N THR A 25 25.92 -24.19 -9.47
CA THR A 25 27.35 -24.20 -9.18
C THR A 25 27.91 -22.78 -9.26
N ALA A 26 28.45 -22.33 -8.14
CA ALA A 26 29.13 -21.05 -8.01
C ALA A 26 30.40 -21.07 -8.89
N THR A 27 30.35 -20.43 -10.05
CA THR A 27 31.54 -19.95 -10.72
C THR A 27 32.03 -18.71 -9.99
N ASN A 28 33.23 -18.84 -9.42
CA ASN A 28 33.99 -17.79 -8.76
C ASN A 28 34.07 -16.52 -9.62
N ALA A 29 33.35 -15.49 -9.21
CA ALA A 29 33.70 -14.09 -9.45
C ALA A 29 33.18 -13.31 -8.25
N ALA A 30 34.06 -12.56 -7.60
CA ALA A 30 33.71 -11.63 -6.52
C ALA A 30 32.68 -10.62 -7.05
N SER A 31 31.40 -10.96 -6.89
CA SER A 31 30.27 -10.18 -7.37
C SER A 31 29.58 -9.59 -6.14
N ALA A 32 29.31 -8.29 -6.20
CA ALA A 32 28.61 -7.57 -5.13
C ALA A 32 27.31 -8.31 -4.75
N PRO A 33 26.88 -8.22 -3.47
CA PRO A 33 25.65 -8.86 -3.04
C PRO A 33 24.48 -8.43 -3.94
N PRO A 34 23.53 -9.35 -4.22
CA PRO A 34 22.43 -9.05 -5.13
C PRO A 34 21.61 -7.88 -4.59
N LEU A 35 21.29 -6.93 -5.47
CA LEU A 35 20.56 -5.71 -5.09
C LEU A 35 19.13 -6.07 -4.67
N LEU A 36 18.67 -5.50 -3.55
CA LEU A 36 17.29 -5.62 -3.08
C LEU A 36 16.37 -4.60 -3.77
N ASN A 37 16.91 -3.45 -4.14
CA ASN A 37 16.18 -2.40 -4.82
C ASN A 37 17.09 -1.57 -5.73
N THR A 38 16.52 -1.04 -6.81
CA THR A 38 17.18 -0.09 -7.70
C THR A 38 16.38 1.19 -7.79
N LEU A 39 17.10 2.31 -7.91
CA LEU A 39 16.54 3.65 -8.04
C LEU A 39 16.97 4.23 -9.38
N THR A 40 16.02 4.48 -10.29
CA THR A 40 16.29 5.10 -11.59
C THR A 40 15.61 6.46 -11.70
N PRO A 41 16.35 7.55 -12.02
CA PRO A 41 15.73 8.83 -12.29
C PRO A 41 14.92 8.75 -13.58
N SER A 42 13.73 9.36 -13.60
CA SER A 42 12.89 9.39 -14.79
C SER A 42 13.57 10.16 -15.91
N ARG A 43 13.51 9.65 -17.15
CA ARG A 43 13.95 10.38 -18.35
C ARG A 43 13.20 11.71 -18.53
N ARG A 44 11.98 11.81 -17.97
CA ARG A 44 11.16 13.04 -18.00
C ARG A 44 11.71 14.16 -17.11
N THR A 45 12.73 13.90 -16.30
CA THR A 45 13.35 14.91 -15.42
C THR A 45 13.77 16.15 -16.20
N SER A 46 14.45 15.99 -17.34
CA SER A 46 14.89 17.11 -18.16
C SER A 46 13.71 17.87 -18.77
N SER A 47 12.70 17.15 -19.28
CA SER A 47 11.47 17.74 -19.83
C SER A 47 10.68 18.51 -18.77
N ASN A 48 10.57 17.98 -17.55
CA ASN A 48 9.88 18.64 -16.44
C ASN A 48 10.60 19.93 -16.03
N ARG A 49 11.94 19.92 -16.00
CA ARG A 49 12.73 21.14 -15.69
C ARG A 49 12.57 22.20 -16.77
N ALA A 50 12.58 21.80 -18.04
CA ALA A 50 12.32 22.71 -19.14
C ALA A 50 10.91 23.31 -19.06
N PHE A 51 9.90 22.47 -18.79
CA PHE A 51 8.53 22.91 -18.57
C PHE A 51 8.43 23.90 -17.41
N ALA A 52 9.06 23.59 -16.27
CA ALA A 52 9.08 24.46 -15.10
C ALA A 52 9.74 25.81 -15.42
N ALA A 53 10.84 25.84 -16.18
CA ALA A 53 11.49 27.07 -16.60
C ALA A 53 10.58 27.92 -17.49
N VAL A 54 9.97 27.32 -18.52
CA VAL A 54 9.04 28.02 -19.42
C VAL A 54 7.85 28.60 -18.65
N TYR A 55 7.25 27.81 -17.76
CA TYR A 55 6.09 28.25 -16.98
C TYR A 55 6.46 29.34 -15.96
N THR A 56 7.66 29.28 -15.37
CA THR A 56 8.19 30.34 -14.51
C THR A 56 8.33 31.66 -15.29
N CYS A 57 8.88 31.62 -16.51
CA CYS A 57 8.96 32.80 -17.37
C CYS A 57 7.57 33.37 -17.68
N ALA A 58 6.58 32.52 -17.93
CA ALA A 58 5.20 32.94 -18.17
C ALA A 58 4.60 33.63 -16.93
N ILE A 59 4.78 33.09 -15.73
CA ILE A 59 4.33 33.70 -14.47
C ILE A 59 4.99 35.06 -14.26
N VAL A 60 6.31 35.17 -14.47
CA VAL A 60 7.04 36.45 -14.34
C VAL A 60 6.52 37.48 -15.34
N ALA A 61 6.27 37.09 -16.60
CA ALA A 61 5.70 37.98 -17.61
C ALA A 61 4.28 38.45 -17.24
N LEU A 62 3.45 37.56 -16.70
CA LEU A 62 2.12 37.91 -16.20
C LEU A 62 2.21 38.92 -15.04
N PHE A 63 3.08 38.68 -14.05
CA PHE A 63 3.28 39.62 -12.94
C PHE A 63 3.81 40.98 -13.40
N TYR A 64 4.72 40.99 -14.37
CA TYR A 64 5.17 42.22 -14.99
C TYR A 64 4.01 42.99 -15.65
N ARG A 65 3.15 42.32 -16.41
CA ARG A 65 1.97 42.94 -17.01
C ARG A 65 0.99 43.47 -15.95
N HIS A 66 0.72 42.70 -14.89
CA HIS A 66 -0.17 43.13 -13.81
C HIS A 66 0.38 44.37 -13.09
N THR A 67 1.68 44.39 -12.76
CA THR A 67 2.32 45.53 -12.11
C THR A 67 2.31 46.77 -12.99
N GLN A 68 2.61 46.66 -14.29
CA GLN A 68 2.50 47.78 -15.23
C GLN A 68 1.07 48.32 -15.35
N THR A 69 0.08 47.43 -15.38
CA THR A 69 -1.34 47.79 -15.48
C THR A 69 -1.83 48.46 -14.20
N LEU A 70 -1.40 47.99 -13.02
CA LEU A 70 -1.67 48.62 -11.73
C LEU A 70 -1.07 50.04 -11.66
N LEU A 71 0.17 50.22 -12.10
CA LEU A 71 0.85 51.53 -12.11
C LEU A 71 0.24 52.51 -13.10
N SER A 72 -0.30 52.03 -14.22
CA SER A 72 -0.89 52.87 -15.28
C SER A 72 -2.41 53.06 -15.15
N SER A 73 -3.03 52.49 -14.11
CA SER A 73 -4.48 52.53 -13.91
C SER A 73 -4.96 53.94 -13.56
N LYS A 74 -5.85 54.50 -14.40
CA LYS A 74 -6.41 55.85 -14.22
C LYS A 74 -7.73 55.87 -13.43
N THR A 75 -8.39 54.73 -13.28
CA THR A 75 -9.71 54.59 -12.62
C THR A 75 -9.64 53.64 -11.44
N LEU A 76 -10.29 53.99 -10.33
CA LEU A 76 -10.32 53.16 -9.11
C LEU A 76 -10.88 51.74 -9.36
N VAL A 77 -11.92 51.61 -10.20
CA VAL A 77 -12.50 50.30 -10.55
C VAL A 77 -11.47 49.41 -11.26
N SER A 78 -10.74 49.95 -12.23
CA SER A 78 -9.67 49.23 -12.94
C SER A 78 -8.54 48.81 -12.00
N PHE A 79 -8.22 49.68 -11.03
CA PHE A 79 -7.21 49.39 -10.02
C PHE A 79 -7.61 48.19 -9.14
N TYR A 80 -8.83 48.21 -8.57
CA TYR A 80 -9.30 47.11 -7.70
C TYR A 80 -9.46 45.79 -8.45
N VAL A 81 -9.97 45.80 -9.69
CA VAL A 81 -10.08 44.59 -10.52
C VAL A 81 -8.69 44.02 -10.85
N THR A 82 -7.73 44.88 -11.21
CA THR A 82 -6.38 44.40 -11.51
C THR A 82 -5.67 43.88 -10.25
N LEU A 83 -5.96 44.47 -9.09
CA LEU A 83 -5.41 44.06 -7.79
C LEU A 83 -5.94 42.68 -7.38
N THR A 84 -7.24 42.43 -7.50
CA THR A 84 -7.81 41.10 -7.17
C THR A 84 -7.31 40.01 -8.11
N LEU A 85 -7.16 40.30 -9.40
CA LEU A 85 -6.52 39.38 -10.35
C LEU A 85 -5.05 39.11 -9.98
N PHE A 86 -4.28 40.15 -9.66
CA PHE A 86 -2.88 39.99 -9.24
C PHE A 86 -2.74 39.13 -7.98
N VAL A 87 -3.59 39.35 -6.98
CA VAL A 87 -3.61 38.53 -5.75
C VAL A 87 -4.00 37.08 -6.06
N SER A 88 -4.97 36.86 -6.95
CA SER A 88 -5.39 35.51 -7.36
C SER A 88 -4.27 34.75 -8.06
N ASP A 89 -3.56 35.41 -9.00
CA ASP A 89 -2.43 34.83 -9.71
C ASP A 89 -1.22 34.62 -8.80
N LEU A 90 -1.03 35.46 -7.77
CA LEU A 90 -0.01 35.27 -6.74
C LEU A 90 -0.23 33.97 -5.96
N ILE A 91 -1.47 33.73 -5.52
CA ILE A 91 -1.85 32.51 -4.82
C ILE A 91 -1.65 31.29 -5.74
N LEU A 92 -2.09 31.38 -7.00
CA LEU A 92 -1.92 30.30 -7.97
C LEU A 92 -0.44 29.99 -8.25
N ALA A 93 0.39 31.03 -8.42
CA ALA A 93 1.83 30.88 -8.60
C ALA A 93 2.49 30.24 -7.38
N PHE A 94 2.07 30.60 -6.17
CA PHE A 94 2.56 29.99 -4.94
C PHE A 94 2.23 28.49 -4.84
N ILE A 95 0.98 28.11 -5.14
CA ILE A 95 0.56 26.70 -5.19
C ILE A 95 1.38 25.95 -6.25
N TRP A 96 1.54 26.54 -7.43
CA TRP A 96 2.31 25.93 -8.52
C TRP A 96 3.78 25.74 -8.16
N ALA A 97 4.42 26.76 -7.55
CA ALA A 97 5.82 26.72 -7.14
C ALA A 97 6.06 25.67 -6.05
N SER A 98 5.18 25.62 -5.05
CA SER A 98 5.20 24.59 -4.00
C SER A 98 5.09 23.18 -4.60
N GLY A 99 4.28 23.01 -5.64
CA GLY A 99 4.14 21.75 -6.37
C GLY A 99 5.34 21.37 -7.25
N GLN A 100 6.28 22.28 -7.54
CA GLN A 100 7.46 21.95 -8.36
C GLN A 100 8.43 21.01 -7.65
N ALA A 101 8.54 21.08 -6.32
CA ALA A 101 9.44 20.23 -5.54
C ALA A 101 9.27 18.74 -5.89
N PHE A 102 8.03 18.29 -6.10
CA PHE A 102 7.71 16.90 -6.47
C PHE A 102 7.97 16.56 -7.95
N ARG A 103 8.06 17.56 -8.84
CA ARG A 103 8.19 17.37 -10.29
C ARG A 103 9.63 17.50 -10.80
N MET A 104 10.53 18.07 -10.00
CA MET A 104 11.92 18.38 -10.40
C MET A 104 12.82 17.16 -10.60
N ARG A 105 12.52 16.04 -9.94
CA ARG A 105 13.26 14.78 -10.08
C ARG A 105 12.40 13.57 -9.73
N PRO A 106 11.47 13.17 -10.61
CA PRO A 106 10.72 11.93 -10.42
C PRO A 106 11.67 10.74 -10.46
N VAL A 107 11.45 9.78 -9.58
CA VAL A 107 12.30 8.60 -9.39
C VAL A 107 11.44 7.35 -9.42
N TYR A 108 11.86 6.35 -10.20
CA TYR A 108 11.27 5.02 -10.19
C TYR A 108 12.08 4.11 -9.29
N ARG A 109 11.38 3.33 -8.46
CA ARG A 109 11.96 2.27 -7.64
C ARG A 109 11.54 0.94 -8.21
N LYS A 110 12.48 0.00 -8.25
CA LYS A 110 12.22 -1.40 -8.60
C LYS A 110 12.80 -2.27 -7.49
N GLU A 111 11.95 -3.11 -6.92
CA GLU A 111 12.27 -4.08 -5.87
C GLU A 111 12.55 -5.47 -6.46
N PHE A 112 13.38 -6.24 -5.77
CA PHE A 112 13.75 -7.62 -6.10
C PHE A 112 13.62 -8.51 -4.85
N PRO A 113 12.39 -8.83 -4.40
CA PRO A 113 12.15 -9.62 -3.20
C PRO A 113 12.82 -11.00 -3.26
N GLU A 114 13.02 -11.57 -4.44
CA GLU A 114 13.70 -12.85 -4.66
C GLU A 114 15.18 -12.85 -4.21
N ASN A 115 15.78 -11.66 -4.05
CA ASN A 115 17.14 -11.52 -3.55
C ASN A 115 17.19 -11.44 -2.02
N LEU A 116 16.05 -11.25 -1.34
CA LEU A 116 16.00 -11.08 0.11
C LEU A 116 16.52 -12.32 0.84
N GLU A 117 16.10 -13.52 0.44
CA GLU A 117 16.55 -14.79 1.03
C GLU A 117 18.07 -15.02 0.85
N LYS A 118 18.70 -14.37 -0.14
CA LYS A 118 20.14 -14.48 -0.41
C LYS A 118 20.98 -13.52 0.44
N VAL A 119 20.38 -12.43 0.94
CA VAL A 119 21.08 -11.35 1.65
C VAL A 119 20.78 -11.39 3.15
N VAL A 120 19.55 -11.78 3.52
CA VAL A 120 19.06 -11.76 4.91
C VAL A 120 18.49 -13.12 5.25
N LYS A 121 18.93 -13.69 6.38
CA LYS A 121 18.33 -14.92 6.91
C LYS A 121 16.95 -14.60 7.46
N THR A 122 16.02 -15.54 7.34
CA THR A 122 14.66 -15.42 7.88
C THR A 122 14.65 -15.10 9.40
N SER A 123 15.63 -15.61 10.15
CA SER A 123 15.84 -15.32 11.57
C SER A 123 16.15 -13.86 11.88
N ASP A 124 16.65 -13.11 10.90
CA ASP A 124 17.13 -11.74 11.08
C ASP A 124 16.11 -10.70 10.59
N LEU A 125 14.99 -11.16 10.04
CA LEU A 125 13.86 -10.29 9.68
C LEU A 125 13.31 -9.55 10.92
N PRO A 126 12.89 -8.27 10.80
CA PRO A 126 12.31 -7.54 11.92
C PRO A 126 10.93 -8.10 12.33
N GLY A 127 10.46 -7.74 13.52
CA GLY A 127 9.05 -7.89 13.85
C GLY A 127 8.19 -6.93 13.00
N LEU A 128 7.01 -7.38 12.57
CA LEU A 128 6.05 -6.62 11.78
C LEU A 128 4.71 -6.57 12.52
N ASP A 129 4.32 -5.38 12.96
CA ASP A 129 3.01 -5.12 13.54
C ASP A 129 2.12 -4.41 12.52
N VAL A 130 0.97 -4.99 12.22
CA VAL A 130 -0.01 -4.42 11.28
C VAL A 130 -1.24 -3.96 12.05
N PHE A 131 -1.61 -2.70 11.89
CA PHE A 131 -2.78 -2.10 12.51
C PHE A 131 -3.90 -1.93 11.49
N ILE A 132 -5.07 -2.46 11.80
CA ILE A 132 -6.30 -2.33 11.02
C ILE A 132 -7.29 -1.54 11.88
N CYS A 133 -7.66 -0.34 11.45
CA CYS A 133 -8.61 0.50 12.16
C CYS A 133 -9.96 0.46 11.46
N THR A 134 -11.03 0.34 12.23
CA THR A 134 -12.41 0.45 11.77
C THR A 134 -13.23 1.28 12.74
N ALA A 135 -14.24 1.99 12.25
CA ALA A 135 -15.03 2.90 13.07
C ALA A 135 -16.54 2.68 13.02
N ASP A 136 -17.08 2.21 11.90
CA ASP A 136 -18.53 2.09 11.71
C ASP A 136 -18.86 0.81 10.95
N PRO A 137 -19.50 -0.20 11.58
CA PRO A 137 -19.79 -1.49 10.94
C PRO A 137 -20.77 -1.40 9.76
N TYR A 138 -21.49 -0.28 9.60
CA TYR A 138 -22.39 -0.09 8.47
C TYR A 138 -21.67 0.53 7.26
N LYS A 139 -20.62 1.33 7.48
CA LYS A 139 -19.79 1.91 6.41
C LYS A 139 -18.61 1.02 6.05
N GLU A 140 -18.11 0.28 7.02
CA GLU A 140 -16.99 -0.66 6.92
C GLU A 140 -17.48 -2.04 7.42
N PRO A 141 -18.16 -2.82 6.56
CA PRO A 141 -18.75 -4.09 6.97
C PRO A 141 -17.71 -4.99 7.63
N PRO A 142 -17.98 -5.59 8.81
CA PRO A 142 -17.00 -6.39 9.53
C PRO A 142 -16.40 -7.55 8.74
N ILE A 143 -17.15 -8.11 7.79
CA ILE A 143 -16.65 -9.15 6.89
C ILE A 143 -15.47 -8.63 6.04
N SER A 144 -15.53 -7.39 5.55
CA SER A 144 -14.45 -6.77 4.80
C SER A 144 -13.19 -6.61 5.66
N VAL A 145 -13.36 -6.15 6.91
CA VAL A 145 -12.28 -5.99 7.88
C VAL A 145 -11.65 -7.35 8.24
N VAL A 146 -12.47 -8.38 8.42
CA VAL A 146 -12.04 -9.77 8.64
C VAL A 146 -11.22 -10.28 7.46
N ASN A 147 -11.66 -10.04 6.22
CA ASN A 147 -10.94 -10.48 5.03
C ASN A 147 -9.59 -9.77 4.86
N THR A 148 -9.52 -8.49 5.20
CA THR A 148 -8.23 -7.78 5.30
C THR A 148 -7.32 -8.42 6.34
N ALA A 149 -7.82 -8.70 7.55
CA ALA A 149 -7.03 -9.30 8.62
C ALA A 149 -6.52 -10.71 8.24
N LEU A 150 -7.40 -11.56 7.67
CA LEU A 150 -7.04 -12.90 7.20
C LEU A 150 -6.01 -12.86 6.08
N SER A 151 -6.14 -11.91 5.15
CA SER A 151 -5.18 -11.71 4.07
C SER A 151 -3.78 -11.36 4.60
N VAL A 152 -3.70 -10.44 5.57
CA VAL A 152 -2.44 -10.05 6.22
C VAL A 152 -1.83 -11.21 6.99
N MET A 153 -2.63 -11.95 7.77
CA MET A 153 -2.14 -13.12 8.51
C MET A 153 -1.64 -14.26 7.62
N ALA A 154 -2.04 -14.28 6.34
CA ALA A 154 -1.62 -15.26 5.36
C ALA A 154 -0.38 -14.82 4.56
N TYR A 155 0.23 -13.66 4.84
CA TYR A 155 1.45 -13.19 4.17
C TYR A 155 2.58 -14.22 4.27
N ASP A 156 3.45 -14.21 3.25
CA ASP A 156 4.68 -15.00 3.24
C ASP A 156 5.73 -14.32 4.14
N TYR A 157 5.49 -14.38 5.45
CA TYR A 157 6.35 -13.83 6.49
C TYR A 157 6.38 -14.79 7.69
N PRO A 158 7.47 -14.83 8.47
CA PRO A 158 7.53 -15.70 9.64
C PRO A 158 6.40 -15.40 10.62
N THR A 159 5.62 -16.43 10.96
CA THR A 159 4.41 -16.33 11.79
C THR A 159 4.68 -15.79 13.19
N GLU A 160 5.87 -16.06 13.70
CA GLU A 160 6.33 -15.60 15.00
C GLU A 160 6.69 -14.10 15.02
N LYS A 161 6.87 -13.50 13.84
CA LYS A 161 7.29 -12.11 13.64
C LYS A 161 6.18 -11.19 13.16
N ILE A 162 5.06 -11.72 12.66
CA ILE A 162 3.91 -10.91 12.25
C ILE A 162 2.83 -10.90 13.34
N SER A 163 2.40 -9.71 13.74
CA SER A 163 1.28 -9.51 14.65
C SER A 163 0.26 -8.57 14.00
N VAL A 164 -1.03 -8.89 14.10
CA VAL A 164 -2.10 -8.08 13.53
C VAL A 164 -2.97 -7.55 14.67
N TYR A 165 -3.20 -6.24 14.69
CA TYR A 165 -4.01 -5.55 15.68
C TYR A 165 -5.19 -4.91 14.99
N VAL A 166 -6.39 -5.17 15.46
CA VAL A 166 -7.61 -4.56 14.95
C VAL A 166 -8.14 -3.60 16.00
N SER A 167 -8.22 -2.32 15.67
CA SER A 167 -8.82 -1.29 16.51
C SER A 167 -10.20 -0.95 15.98
N ASP A 168 -11.24 -1.23 16.76
CA ASP A 168 -12.61 -0.81 16.49
C ASP A 168 -12.97 0.40 17.36
N ASP A 169 -12.96 1.57 16.75
CA ASP A 169 -13.31 2.84 17.40
C ASP A 169 -14.80 2.91 17.73
N GLY A 170 -15.66 2.30 16.89
CA GLY A 170 -17.10 2.19 17.08
C GLY A 170 -17.50 1.22 18.19
N GLY A 171 -16.60 0.32 18.58
CA GLY A 171 -16.84 -0.66 19.64
C GLY A 171 -18.02 -1.59 19.34
N SER A 172 -18.17 -1.99 18.08
CA SER A 172 -19.31 -2.76 17.61
C SER A 172 -19.23 -4.21 18.05
N ALA A 173 -20.29 -4.69 18.69
CA ALA A 173 -20.44 -6.11 19.01
C ALA A 173 -20.45 -6.99 17.74
N PHE A 174 -20.91 -6.45 16.61
CA PHE A 174 -20.91 -7.17 15.33
C PHE A 174 -19.49 -7.38 14.80
N THR A 175 -18.63 -6.36 14.92
CA THR A 175 -17.19 -6.48 14.59
C THR A 175 -16.52 -7.54 15.46
N LEU A 176 -16.75 -7.50 16.78
CA LEU A 176 -16.20 -8.49 17.69
C LEU A 176 -16.65 -9.92 17.34
N PHE A 177 -17.95 -10.11 17.10
CA PHE A 177 -18.50 -11.40 16.72
C PHE A 177 -17.92 -11.93 15.40
N ALA A 178 -17.80 -11.06 14.38
CA ALA A 178 -17.19 -11.42 13.11
C ALA A 178 -15.74 -11.89 13.30
N PHE A 179 -14.96 -11.21 14.14
CA PHE A 179 -13.58 -11.60 14.45
C PHE A 179 -13.47 -12.88 15.29
N MET A 180 -14.44 -13.16 16.16
CA MET A 180 -14.50 -14.44 16.87
C MET A 180 -14.72 -15.61 15.91
N GLU A 181 -15.63 -15.46 14.95
CA GLU A 181 -15.79 -16.47 13.90
C GLU A 181 -14.54 -16.53 13.01
N ALA A 182 -13.95 -15.37 12.65
CA ALA A 182 -12.71 -15.27 11.87
C ALA A 182 -11.56 -16.09 12.43
N ALA A 183 -11.40 -16.12 13.75
CA ALA A 183 -10.40 -16.95 14.40
C ALA A 183 -10.60 -18.45 14.09
N ARG A 184 -11.84 -18.95 14.01
CA ARG A 184 -12.14 -20.35 13.68
C ARG A 184 -11.88 -20.64 12.21
N PHE A 185 -12.26 -19.73 11.31
CA PHE A 185 -11.99 -19.88 9.89
C PHE A 185 -10.49 -19.80 9.58
N ALA A 186 -9.75 -18.92 10.26
CA ALA A 186 -8.31 -18.76 10.10
C ALA A 186 -7.54 -20.08 10.31
N ALA A 187 -8.03 -20.95 11.21
CA ALA A 187 -7.47 -22.27 11.44
C ALA A 187 -7.46 -23.17 10.19
N HIS A 188 -8.37 -22.94 9.25
CA HIS A 188 -8.48 -23.69 8.00
C HIS A 188 -7.85 -22.91 6.84
N TRP A 189 -8.14 -21.61 6.78
CA TRP A 189 -7.70 -20.74 5.68
C TRP A 189 -6.19 -20.52 5.65
N LEU A 190 -5.55 -20.22 6.79
CA LEU A 190 -4.13 -19.86 6.82
C LEU A 190 -3.23 -21.03 6.40
N PRO A 191 -3.41 -22.28 6.88
CA PRO A 191 -2.66 -23.42 6.37
C PRO A 191 -2.95 -23.71 4.89
N PHE A 192 -4.20 -23.58 4.44
CA PHE A 192 -4.58 -23.75 3.04
C PHE A 192 -3.85 -22.77 2.13
N CYS A 193 -3.79 -21.48 2.49
CA CYS A 193 -3.07 -20.47 1.73
C CYS A 193 -1.59 -20.79 1.56
N ARG A 194 -0.93 -21.25 2.64
CA ARG A 194 0.51 -21.59 2.62
C ARG A 194 0.79 -22.86 1.82
N LYS A 195 -0.02 -23.90 2.00
CA LYS A 195 0.14 -25.20 1.31
C LYS A 195 -0.02 -25.06 -0.20
N ASN A 196 -0.96 -24.23 -0.63
CA ASN A 196 -1.32 -24.07 -2.05
C ASN A 196 -0.68 -22.85 -2.72
N ASP A 197 0.25 -22.16 -2.05
CA ASP A 197 0.91 -20.93 -2.52
C ASP A 197 -0.08 -19.92 -3.13
N ILE A 198 -1.15 -19.63 -2.39
CA ILE A 198 -2.25 -18.80 -2.87
C ILE A 198 -1.78 -17.35 -3.01
N ALA A 199 -1.76 -16.84 -4.25
CA ALA A 199 -1.38 -15.45 -4.52
C ALA A 199 -2.40 -14.45 -3.93
N LYS A 200 -3.70 -14.68 -4.15
CA LYS A 200 -4.80 -13.87 -3.63
C LYS A 200 -5.28 -14.38 -2.27
N ARG A 201 -4.74 -13.80 -1.20
CA ARG A 201 -4.95 -14.27 0.19
C ARG A 201 -6.22 -13.74 0.84
N ASN A 202 -6.91 -12.80 0.21
CA ASN A 202 -8.22 -12.33 0.64
C ASN A 202 -9.27 -13.43 0.30
N PRO A 203 -9.99 -13.97 1.30
CA PRO A 203 -10.98 -15.03 1.07
C PRO A 203 -12.05 -14.64 0.05
N ASP A 204 -12.71 -13.48 0.23
CA ASP A 204 -13.76 -13.02 -0.69
C ASP A 204 -13.24 -12.90 -2.13
N GLU A 205 -12.05 -12.31 -2.30
CA GLU A 205 -11.47 -12.15 -3.65
C GLU A 205 -11.08 -13.50 -4.27
N TYR A 206 -10.58 -14.44 -3.47
CA TYR A 206 -10.24 -15.78 -3.93
C TYR A 206 -11.48 -16.54 -4.39
N PHE A 207 -12.54 -16.56 -3.59
CA PHE A 207 -13.78 -17.29 -3.89
C PHE A 207 -14.66 -16.58 -4.94
N ALA A 208 -14.46 -15.28 -5.19
CA ALA A 208 -15.11 -14.55 -6.27
C ALA A 208 -14.51 -14.84 -7.65
N THR A 209 -13.29 -15.38 -7.73
CA THR A 209 -12.69 -15.81 -8.98
C THR A 209 -13.04 -17.27 -9.30
N ASP A 210 -13.32 -17.59 -10.57
CA ASP A 210 -13.60 -18.97 -11.07
C ASP A 210 -12.35 -19.88 -11.06
N TYR A 211 -11.57 -19.87 -9.98
CA TYR A 211 -10.42 -20.77 -9.85
C TYR A 211 -10.88 -22.22 -9.69
N LYS A 212 -10.05 -23.19 -10.13
CA LYS A 212 -10.33 -24.63 -10.00
C LYS A 212 -10.73 -24.97 -8.57
N MET A 213 -12.02 -25.23 -8.37
CA MET A 213 -12.57 -25.71 -7.12
C MET A 213 -12.01 -27.11 -6.86
N SER A 214 -11.10 -27.24 -5.90
CA SER A 214 -10.70 -28.55 -5.37
C SER A 214 -11.68 -28.95 -4.26
N SER A 215 -11.73 -30.22 -3.90
CA SER A 215 -12.57 -30.68 -2.77
C SER A 215 -12.23 -29.95 -1.47
N GLU A 216 -10.94 -29.65 -1.23
CA GLU A 216 -10.49 -28.84 -0.07
C GLU A 216 -11.07 -27.41 -0.11
N THR A 217 -11.22 -26.81 -1.29
CA THR A 217 -11.81 -25.47 -1.45
C THR A 217 -13.32 -25.46 -1.18
N GLU A 218 -14.03 -26.52 -1.56
CA GLU A 218 -15.47 -26.67 -1.27
C GLU A 218 -15.73 -26.75 0.24
N ASP A 219 -14.93 -27.54 0.96
CA ASP A 219 -15.06 -27.67 2.42
C ASP A 219 -14.83 -26.34 3.16
N ILE A 220 -13.87 -25.53 2.70
CA ILE A 220 -13.58 -24.22 3.29
C ILE A 220 -14.72 -23.22 3.01
N LYS A 221 -15.33 -23.28 1.82
CA LYS A 221 -16.42 -22.37 1.43
C LYS A 221 -17.67 -22.51 2.31
N VAL A 222 -17.87 -23.68 2.92
CA VAL A 222 -19.05 -23.98 3.75
C VAL A 222 -18.96 -23.36 5.15
N ILE A 223 -17.78 -22.90 5.56
CA ILE A 223 -17.53 -22.33 6.91
C ILE A 223 -18.35 -21.03 7.11
N PRO A 224 -18.98 -20.81 8.28
CA PRO A 224 -20.03 -19.79 8.48
C PRO A 224 -19.68 -18.36 8.10
N ILE A 225 -18.41 -17.95 8.13
CA ILE A 225 -18.00 -16.58 7.85
C ILE A 225 -18.32 -16.16 6.42
N LEU A 226 -18.06 -17.04 5.45
CA LEU A 226 -18.33 -16.76 4.05
C LEU A 226 -19.84 -16.72 3.76
N LYS A 227 -20.66 -17.29 4.65
CA LYS A 227 -22.12 -17.19 4.59
C LYS A 227 -22.66 -15.87 5.16
N LEU A 228 -21.89 -15.14 5.97
CA LEU A 228 -22.25 -13.80 6.45
C LEU A 228 -22.07 -12.71 5.38
N SER A 229 -21.44 -13.05 4.26
CA SER A 229 -21.23 -12.15 3.12
C SER A 229 -22.41 -12.13 2.13
N ASN A 230 -23.39 -13.04 2.24
CA ASN A 230 -24.55 -13.16 1.35
C ASN A 230 -25.87 -12.88 2.07
#